data_AF-A0A2E2FG19-F1
#
_entry.id   AF-A0A2E2FG19-F1
#
_cell.length_a   1.000
_cell.length_b   1.000
_cell.length_c   1.000
_cell.angle_alpha   90.00
_cell.angle_beta   90.00
_cell.angle_gamma   90.00
#
_symmetry.space_group_name_H-M   'P 1'
#
loop_
_entity.id
_entity.type
_entity.pdbx_description
1 polymer ?
#
loop_
_entity_poly.entity_id
_entity_poly.type
_entity_poly.pdbx_seq_one_letter_code
_entity_poly.pdbx_strand_id
1 'polypeptide(L)' 'MKKFRPLKIYKKHRTSRWKVTIVPEIRLEGKWLKELGFEEGNEIQIEQHQSKLIIRTRK' A
#
# COMPACT_ATOMS: atom_id res chain seq x y z
N MET A 1 19.42 -4.78 9.85
CA MET A 1 18.68 -6.05 9.72
C MET A 1 17.45 -5.84 8.85
N LYS A 2 17.19 -6.70 7.85
CA LYS A 2 15.95 -6.61 7.06
C LYS A 2 14.79 -7.06 7.94
N LYS A 3 13.84 -6.15 8.23
CA LYS A 3 12.61 -6.48 8.96
C LYS A 3 11.57 -6.93 7.93
N PHE A 4 11.14 -8.19 8.01
CA PHE A 4 10.06 -8.71 7.18
C PHE A 4 8.74 -8.64 7.95
N ARG A 5 7.68 -8.17 7.29
CA ARG A 5 6.32 -8.17 7.84
C ARG A 5 5.42 -8.91 6.86
N PRO A 6 5.02 -10.16 7.15
CA PRO A 6 4.06 -10.85 6.30
C PRO A 6 2.70 -10.17 6.43
N LEU A 7 2.13 -9.77 5.30
CA LEU A 7 0.80 -9.18 5.22
C LEU A 7 -0.08 -10.02 4.30
N LYS A 8 -1.38 -10.06 4.62
CA LYS A 8 -2.40 -10.67 3.77
C LYS A 8 -2.95 -9.65 2.80
N ILE A 9 -3.27 -10.08 1.59
CA ILE A 9 -4.05 -9.28 0.64
C ILE A 9 -5.52 -9.36 1.08
N TYR A 10 -6.13 -8.21 1.30
CA TYR A 10 -7.54 -8.09 1.66
C TYR A 10 -8.38 -7.85 0.41
N LYS A 11 -9.69 -8.04 0.53
CA LYS A 11 -10.66 -7.62 -0.48
C LYS A 11 -11.26 -6.28 -0.09
N LYS A 12 -11.39 -5.36 -1.05
CA LYS A 12 -12.10 -4.09 -0.89
C LYS A 12 -13.29 -4.05 -1.83
N HIS A 13 -14.46 -3.80 -1.27
CA HIS A 13 -15.67 -3.53 -2.03
C HIS A 13 -15.63 -2.08 -2.49
N ARG A 14 -15.53 -1.85 -3.81
CA ARG A 14 -15.72 -0.54 -4.43
C ARG A 14 -17.13 -0.47 -4.99
N THR A 15 -17.94 0.36 -4.37
CA THR A 15 -19.29 0.66 -4.85
C THR A 15 -19.25 1.92 -5.71
N SER A 16 -19.75 1.81 -6.93
CA SER A 16 -20.11 2.92 -7.81
C SER A 16 -21.63 3.00 -7.92
N ARG A 17 -22.15 4.13 -8.42
CA ARG A 17 -23.60 4.40 -8.56
C ARG A 17 -24.38 3.28 -9.28
N TRP A 18 -23.71 2.52 -10.14
CA TRP A 18 -24.32 1.47 -10.97
C TRP A 18 -23.69 0.08 -10.82
N LYS A 19 -22.63 -0.08 -10.01
CA LYS A 19 -21.90 -1.37 -9.92
C LYS A 19 -21.11 -1.51 -8.62
N VAL A 20 -21.10 -2.72 -8.07
CA VAL A 20 -20.16 -3.13 -7.02
C VAL A 20 -19.03 -3.95 -7.64
N THR A 21 -17.79 -3.60 -7.36
CA THR A 21 -16.60 -4.35 -7.78
C THR A 21 -15.75 -4.71 -6.58
N ILE A 22 -15.20 -5.92 -6.56
CA ILE A 22 -14.28 -6.37 -5.52
C ILE A 22 -12.86 -6.27 -6.07
N VAL A 23 -11.99 -5.54 -5.36
CA VAL A 23 -10.58 -5.35 -5.76
C VAL A 23 -9.64 -5.79 -4.64
N PRO A 24 -8.41 -6.26 -4.95
CA PRO A 24 -7.42 -6.54 -3.92
C PRO A 24 -6.93 -5.25 -3.23
N GLU A 25 -6.67 -5.33 -1.93
CA GLU A 25 -6.19 -4.23 -1.08
C GLU A 25 -4.99 -4.69 -0.22
N ILE A 26 -3.91 -3.91 -0.26
CA ILE A 26 -2.77 -4.04 0.64
C ILE A 26 -2.90 -2.94 1.70
N ARG A 27 -2.87 -3.34 2.97
CA ARG A 27 -2.94 -2.41 4.11
C ARG A 27 -1.57 -2.29 4.75
N LEU A 28 -0.96 -1.11 4.64
CA LEU A 28 0.26 -0.76 5.35
C LEU A 28 -0.14 0.20 6.46
N GLU A 29 0.00 -0.23 7.72
CA GLU A 29 -0.32 0.60 8.88
C GLU A 29 0.66 0.34 10.04
N GLY A 30 0.86 1.35 10.88
CA GLY A 30 1.65 1.26 12.11
C GLY A 30 2.83 2.24 12.16
N LYS A 31 3.37 2.41 13.38
CA LYS A 31 4.47 3.36 13.67
C LYS A 31 5.70 3.17 12.78
N TRP A 32 5.92 1.95 12.30
CA TRP A 32 7.05 1.60 11.43
C TRP A 32 7.02 2.30 10.07
N LEU A 33 5.87 2.75 9.58
CA LEU A 33 5.80 3.55 8.35
C LEU A 33 6.42 4.93 8.56
N LYS A 34 6.09 5.57 9.68
CA LYS A 34 6.67 6.86 10.08
C LYS A 34 8.18 6.74 10.30
N GLU A 35 8.63 5.66 10.94
CA GLU A 35 10.07 5.36 11.11
C GLU A 35 10.82 5.21 9.77
N LEU A 36 10.13 4.82 8.70
CA LEU A 36 10.68 4.72 7.34
C LEU A 36 10.57 6.04 6.54
N GLY A 37 10.00 7.10 7.13
CA GLY A 37 9.80 8.40 6.48
C GLY A 37 8.51 8.50 5.64
N PHE A 38 7.60 7.52 5.74
CA PHE A 38 6.25 7.65 5.19
C PHE A 38 5.39 8.46 6.17
N GLU A 39 5.37 9.77 5.97
CA GLU A 39 4.59 10.72 6.76
C GLU A 39 3.39 11.23 5.96
N GLU A 40 2.38 11.73 6.69
CA GLU A 40 1.23 12.38 6.07
C GLU A 40 1.67 13.60 5.27
N GLY A 41 1.08 13.79 4.09
CA GLY A 41 1.42 14.89 3.19
C GLY A 41 2.57 14.57 2.22
N ASN A 42 3.36 13.52 2.46
CA ASN A 42 4.40 13.10 1.52
C ASN A 42 3.79 12.41 0.30
N GLU A 43 4.28 12.76 -0.89
CA GLU A 43 4.00 11.99 -2.10
C GLU A 43 4.77 10.67 -2.08
N ILE A 44 4.14 9.62 -2.60
CA ILE A 44 4.78 8.31 -2.78
C ILE A 44 4.77 7.92 -4.24
N GLN A 45 5.84 7.25 -4.66
CA GLN A 45 5.97 6.62 -5.96
C GLN A 45 5.84 5.10 -5.80
N ILE A 46 5.02 4.49 -6.64
CA ILE A 46 4.83 3.04 -6.71
C ILE A 46 5.32 2.56 -8.07
N GLU A 47 6.42 1.82 -8.08
CA GLU A 47 6.92 1.12 -9.25
C GLU A 47 6.36 -0.29 -9.28
N GLN A 48 5.82 -0.68 -10.43
CA GLN A 48 5.17 -1.98 -10.63
C GLN A 48 6.03 -2.83 -11.55
N HIS A 49 6.33 -4.04 -11.10
CA HIS A 49 6.96 -5.10 -11.89
C HIS A 49 6.15 -6.38 -11.74
N GLN A 50 6.45 -7.38 -12.58
CA GLN A 50 5.86 -8.70 -12.44
C GLN A 50 6.09 -9.25 -11.02
N SER A 51 5.00 -9.48 -10.29
CA SER A 51 4.98 -10.00 -8.91
C SER A 51 5.72 -9.15 -7.86
N LYS A 52 6.04 -7.88 -8.16
CA LYS A 52 6.79 -7.01 -7.23
C LYS A 52 6.30 -5.57 -7.31
N LEU A 53 6.06 -4.99 -6.13
CA LEU A 53 5.79 -3.57 -5.94
C LEU A 53 6.95 -2.95 -5.17
N ILE A 54 7.45 -1.82 -5.63
CA ILE A 54 8.44 -1.01 -4.91
C ILE A 54 7.77 0.31 -4.56
N ILE A 55 7.70 0.62 -3.27
CA ILE A 55 7.09 1.86 -2.75
C ILE A 55 8.22 2.74 -2.21
N ARG A 56 8.28 3.99 -2.68
CA ARG A 56 9.30 4.97 -2.30
C ARG A 56 8.63 6.31 -1.98
N THR A 57 9.20 7.07 -1.06
CA THR A 57 8.79 8.46 -0.84
C THR A 57 9.41 9.35 -1.92
N ARG A 58 8.63 10.29 -2.45
CA ARG A 58 9.11 11.34 -3.35
C ARG A 58 9.35 12.57 -2.48
N LYS A 59 10.62 12.90 -2.27
CA LYS A 59 11.02 14.16 -1.63
C LYS A 59 10.96 15.31 -2.62
#